data_AF-A0A1W1CZR5-F1
#
_entry.id   AF-A0A1W1CZR5-F1
#
_cell.length_a   1.000
_cell.length_b   1.000
_cell.length_c   1.000
_cell.angle_alpha   90.00
_cell.angle_beta   90.00
_cell.angle_gamma   90.00
#
_symmetry.space_group_name_H-M   'P 1'
#
loop_
_entity.id
_entity.type
_entity.pdbx_description
1 polymer ?
#
loop_
_entity_poly.entity_id
_entity_poly.type
_entity_poly.pdbx_seq_one_letter_code
_entity_poly.pdbx_strand_id
1 'polypeptide(L)'
;MFKGLKRRIKKMFREFLVYHHSSMEYRAKILTLMISSNHEIYGEDTERAEVLIDTVYEYHSKIITNNGLNFEHLIQLVQRDTKEVPRYVQKIDIGLLRQLHECITDEDEALFQERIIEFLETLKEEYQAQKV
;
A
#
# COMPACT_ATOMS: atom_id res chain seq x y z
N MET A 1 22.06 17.81 -13.54
CA MET A 1 22.85 16.64 -13.06
C MET A 1 22.01 15.36 -12.80
N PHE A 2 20.71 15.32 -13.12
CA PHE A 2 19.80 14.21 -12.75
C PHE A 2 19.60 13.11 -13.82
N LYS A 3 20.13 13.27 -15.04
CA LYS A 3 19.97 12.28 -16.12
C LYS A 3 20.79 10.99 -15.89
N GLY A 4 21.89 11.08 -15.15
CA GLY A 4 22.73 9.92 -14.79
C GLY A 4 22.08 9.02 -13.74
N LEU A 5 21.37 9.60 -12.77
CA LEU A 5 20.72 8.87 -11.67
C LEU A 5 19.51 8.07 -12.16
N LYS A 6 18.66 8.66 -13.03
CA LYS A 6 17.55 7.96 -13.70
C LYS A 6 18.03 6.75 -14.52
N ARG A 7 19.18 6.85 -15.18
CA ARG A 7 19.79 5.75 -15.94
C ARG A 7 20.37 4.66 -15.04
N ARG A 8 20.98 5.02 -13.91
CA ARG A 8 21.51 4.07 -12.91
C ARG A 8 20.40 3.28 -12.23
N ILE A 9 19.30 3.94 -11.84
CA ILE A 9 18.11 3.31 -11.25
C ILE A 9 17.44 2.40 -12.29
N LYS A 10 17.25 2.84 -13.53
CA LYS A 10 16.71 1.99 -14.62
C LYS A 10 17.65 0.87 -15.08
N LYS A 11 18.91 0.85 -14.63
CA LYS A 11 19.88 -0.23 -14.87
C LYS A 11 19.91 -1.22 -13.70
N MET A 12 19.88 -0.73 -12.46
CA MET A 12 19.70 -1.51 -11.24
C MET A 12 18.36 -2.26 -11.24
N PHE A 13 17.25 -1.57 -11.51
CA PHE A 13 15.94 -2.22 -11.69
C PHE A 13 15.97 -3.17 -12.88
N ARG A 14 16.72 -2.89 -13.95
CA ARG A 14 16.80 -3.85 -15.07
C ARG A 14 17.59 -5.09 -14.70
N GLU A 15 18.74 -4.98 -14.05
CA GLU A 15 19.55 -6.13 -13.65
C GLU A 15 18.91 -6.94 -12.50
N PHE A 16 18.17 -6.29 -11.62
CA PHE A 16 17.42 -6.92 -10.52
C PHE A 16 16.07 -7.53 -10.98
N LEU A 17 15.32 -6.86 -11.87
CA LEU A 17 14.02 -7.35 -12.39
C LEU A 17 14.16 -8.36 -13.55
N VAL A 18 15.27 -8.34 -14.31
CA VAL A 18 15.48 -9.26 -15.46
C VAL A 18 15.62 -10.72 -15.03
N TYR A 19 16.01 -11.01 -13.77
CA TYR A 19 16.16 -12.38 -13.31
C TYR A 19 14.82 -13.09 -13.00
N HIS A 20 13.70 -12.36 -12.87
CA HIS A 20 12.37 -12.91 -12.50
C HIS A 20 11.16 -12.20 -13.17
N HIS A 21 11.35 -11.65 -14.38
CA HIS A 21 10.43 -10.71 -15.04
C HIS A 21 8.98 -11.20 -15.24
N SER A 22 8.75 -12.50 -15.40
CA SER A 22 7.43 -13.09 -15.72
C SER A 22 6.46 -13.13 -14.54
N SER A 23 6.95 -13.31 -13.30
CA SER A 23 6.09 -13.40 -12.11
C SER A 23 5.60 -12.01 -11.65
N MET A 24 6.48 -11.01 -11.63
CA MET A 24 6.10 -9.65 -11.24
C MET A 24 5.20 -8.95 -12.25
N GLU A 25 5.45 -9.13 -13.55
CA GLU A 25 4.56 -8.57 -14.58
C GLU A 25 3.17 -9.21 -14.51
N TYR A 26 3.08 -10.51 -14.22
CA TYR A 26 1.82 -11.20 -14.01
C TYR A 26 1.08 -10.71 -12.76
N ARG A 27 1.78 -10.51 -11.64
CA ARG A 27 1.21 -9.90 -10.42
C ARG A 27 0.71 -8.48 -10.66
N ALA A 28 1.47 -7.66 -11.40
CA ALA A 28 1.05 -6.32 -11.78
C ALA A 28 -0.23 -6.34 -12.64
N LYS A 29 -0.35 -7.30 -13.57
CA LYS A 29 -1.57 -7.49 -14.37
C LYS A 29 -2.77 -7.88 -13.50
N ILE A 30 -2.60 -8.80 -12.56
CA ILE A 30 -3.68 -9.22 -11.62
C ILE A 30 -4.15 -8.01 -10.79
N LEU A 31 -3.22 -7.28 -10.18
CA LEU A 31 -3.57 -6.09 -9.38
C LEU A 31 -4.24 -5.00 -10.23
N THR A 32 -3.75 -4.77 -11.44
CA THR A 32 -4.36 -3.82 -12.38
C THR A 32 -5.78 -4.24 -12.75
N LEU A 33 -6.01 -5.53 -13.03
CA LEU A 33 -7.35 -6.07 -13.30
C LEU A 33 -8.27 -5.86 -12.09
N MET A 34 -7.81 -6.17 -10.89
CA MET A 34 -8.59 -6.00 -9.66
C MET A 34 -8.95 -4.53 -9.42
N ILE A 35 -7.98 -3.62 -9.50
CA ILE A 35 -8.19 -2.17 -9.34
C ILE A 35 -9.15 -1.64 -10.41
N SER A 36 -8.96 -2.04 -11.68
CA SER A 36 -9.82 -1.59 -12.79
C SER A 36 -11.25 -2.16 -12.70
N SER A 37 -11.41 -3.35 -12.12
CA SER A 37 -12.73 -3.95 -11.89
C SER A 37 -13.43 -3.43 -10.64
N ASN A 38 -12.69 -2.89 -9.68
CA ASN A 38 -13.24 -2.46 -8.40
C ASN A 38 -13.80 -1.04 -8.49
N HIS A 39 -14.98 -0.94 -9.10
CA HIS A 39 -15.76 0.31 -9.20
C HIS A 39 -16.21 0.82 -7.81
N GLU A 40 -16.01 0.06 -6.72
CA GLU A 40 -16.50 0.43 -5.39
C GLU A 40 -15.57 1.42 -4.64
N ILE A 41 -14.28 1.50 -4.99
CA ILE A 41 -13.37 2.41 -4.28
C ILE A 41 -13.53 3.86 -4.77
N TYR A 42 -13.70 4.08 -6.08
CA TYR A 42 -13.84 5.43 -6.67
C TYR A 42 -14.89 5.57 -7.81
N GLY A 43 -15.65 4.53 -8.17
CA GLY A 43 -16.57 4.59 -9.32
C GLY A 43 -15.84 4.68 -10.67
N GLU A 44 -16.42 5.38 -11.65
CA GLU A 44 -15.78 5.67 -12.95
C GLU A 44 -14.70 6.78 -12.87
N ASP A 45 -14.36 7.26 -11.67
CA ASP A 45 -13.39 8.33 -11.46
C ASP A 45 -11.94 7.81 -11.52
N THR A 46 -11.51 7.55 -12.75
CA THR A 46 -10.17 7.08 -13.10
C THR A 46 -9.05 8.01 -12.62
N GLU A 47 -9.29 9.32 -12.59
CA GLU A 47 -8.32 10.32 -12.11
C GLU A 47 -8.02 10.14 -10.61
N ARG A 48 -9.03 9.84 -9.79
CA ARG A 48 -8.82 9.58 -8.35
C ARG A 48 -8.08 8.27 -8.09
N ALA A 49 -8.29 7.26 -8.92
CA ALA A 49 -7.52 6.02 -8.85
C ALA A 49 -6.04 6.26 -9.17
N GLU A 50 -5.74 7.06 -10.20
CA GLU A 50 -4.36 7.46 -10.54
C GLU A 50 -3.70 8.24 -9.40
N VAL A 51 -4.40 9.22 -8.82
CA VAL A 51 -3.90 9.99 -7.67
C VAL A 51 -3.60 9.09 -6.47
N LEU A 52 -4.44 8.07 -6.20
CA LEU A 52 -4.18 7.10 -5.14
C LEU A 52 -2.89 6.32 -5.42
N ILE A 53 -2.71 5.81 -6.64
CA ILE A 53 -1.51 5.05 -7.04
C ILE A 53 -0.25 5.90 -6.87
N ASP A 54 -0.28 7.15 -7.36
CA ASP A 54 0.84 8.08 -7.23
C ASP A 54 1.15 8.39 -5.75
N THR A 55 0.10 8.58 -4.93
CA THR A 55 0.23 8.83 -3.49
C THR A 55 0.85 7.63 -2.77
N VAL A 56 0.40 6.41 -3.06
CA VAL A 56 0.99 5.17 -2.51
C VAL A 56 2.47 5.06 -2.89
N TYR A 57 2.81 5.34 -4.15
CA TYR A 57 4.19 5.32 -4.62
C TYR A 57 5.06 6.37 -3.89
N GLU A 58 4.54 7.56 -3.66
CA GLU A 58 5.23 8.62 -2.91
C GLU A 58 5.51 8.21 -1.46
N TYR A 59 4.50 7.71 -0.74
CA TYR A 59 4.64 7.25 0.65
C TYR A 59 5.70 6.14 0.78
N HIS A 60 5.61 5.12 -0.09
CA HIS A 60 6.58 4.04 -0.13
C HIS A 60 8.00 4.56 -0.44
N SER A 61 8.12 5.47 -1.41
CA SER A 61 9.41 6.07 -1.78
C SER A 61 10.02 6.86 -0.62
N LYS A 62 9.22 7.64 0.12
CA LYS A 62 9.71 8.37 1.30
C LYS A 62 10.23 7.43 2.37
N ILE A 63 9.55 6.31 2.64
CA ILE A 63 9.98 5.30 3.61
C ILE A 63 11.31 4.66 3.18
N ILE A 64 11.40 4.14 1.96
CA ILE A 64 12.63 3.45 1.50
C ILE A 64 13.82 4.41 1.43
N THR A 65 13.59 5.66 1.04
CA THR A 65 14.66 6.66 0.96
C THR A 65 14.94 7.36 2.28
N ASN A 66 14.23 7.01 3.35
CA ASN A 66 14.25 7.67 4.66
C ASN A 66 14.14 9.20 4.54
N ASN A 67 13.28 9.65 3.62
CA ASN A 67 13.14 11.05 3.27
C ASN A 67 11.91 11.66 3.94
N GLY A 68 12.07 12.09 5.19
CA GLY A 68 11.03 12.80 5.95
C GLY A 68 9.88 11.92 6.45
N LEU A 69 9.85 10.64 6.11
CA LEU A 69 8.90 9.64 6.62
C LEU A 69 9.61 8.30 6.78
N ASN A 70 9.38 7.64 7.90
CA ASN A 70 9.76 6.24 8.13
C ASN A 70 8.51 5.41 8.46
N PHE A 71 8.68 4.10 8.58
CA PHE A 71 7.56 3.18 8.79
C PHE A 71 6.80 3.47 10.10
N GLU A 72 7.50 3.63 11.21
CA GLU A 72 6.90 3.96 12.52
C GLU A 72 6.10 5.26 12.48
N HIS A 73 6.62 6.28 11.79
CA HIS A 73 5.90 7.53 11.62
C HIS A 73 4.63 7.32 10.80
N LEU A 74 4.64 6.49 9.75
CA LEU A 74 3.42 6.18 8.99
C LEU A 74 2.35 5.49 9.87
N ILE A 75 2.74 4.56 10.74
CA ILE A 75 1.82 3.93 11.70
C ILE A 75 1.18 4.99 12.61
N GLN A 76 1.96 5.92 13.13
CA GLN A 76 1.47 7.02 13.96
C GLN A 76 0.51 7.96 13.19
N LEU A 77 0.82 8.26 11.93
CA LEU A 77 -0.06 9.06 11.07
C LEU A 77 -1.41 8.36 10.87
N VAL A 78 -1.40 7.07 10.54
CA VAL A 78 -2.63 6.28 10.34
C VAL A 78 -3.48 6.23 11.60
N GLN A 79 -2.87 6.00 12.78
CA GLN A 79 -3.58 6.00 14.05
C GLN A 79 -4.21 7.36 14.35
N ARG A 80 -3.42 8.43 14.24
CA ARG A 80 -3.87 9.81 14.50
C ARG A 80 -5.01 10.20 13.55
N ASP A 81 -4.85 9.97 12.26
CA ASP A 81 -5.83 10.39 11.25
C ASP A 81 -7.14 9.61 11.40
N THR A 82 -7.07 8.31 11.79
CA THR A 82 -8.26 7.50 12.07
C THR A 82 -9.01 8.03 13.30
N LYS A 83 -8.29 8.48 14.32
CA LYS A 83 -8.86 9.10 15.52
C LYS A 83 -9.47 10.47 15.25
N GLU A 84 -8.78 11.31 14.48
CA GLU A 84 -9.20 12.69 14.21
C GLU A 84 -10.35 12.78 13.21
N VAL A 85 -10.45 11.83 12.27
CA VAL A 85 -11.45 11.83 11.19
C VAL A 85 -12.31 10.56 11.23
N PRO A 86 -13.47 10.57 11.91
CA PRO A 86 -14.27 9.36 12.18
C PRO A 86 -14.81 8.59 10.96
N ARG A 87 -14.76 9.18 9.76
CA ARG A 87 -15.13 8.50 8.51
C ARG A 87 -14.01 7.62 7.95
N TYR A 88 -12.75 7.85 8.35
CA TYR A 88 -11.61 7.05 7.86
C TYR A 88 -11.62 5.63 8.37
N VAL A 89 -12.28 5.36 9.51
CA VAL A 89 -12.50 4.00 10.00
C VAL A 89 -13.20 3.09 8.98
N GLN A 90 -14.08 3.66 8.14
CA GLN A 90 -14.79 2.93 7.09
C GLN A 90 -13.90 2.61 5.89
N LYS A 91 -12.72 3.22 5.78
CA LYS A 91 -11.73 2.99 4.73
C LYS A 91 -10.74 1.88 5.07
N ILE A 92 -10.73 1.42 6.33
CA ILE A 92 -9.97 0.25 6.75
C ILE A 92 -10.75 -0.99 6.32
N ASP A 93 -10.42 -1.55 5.17
CA ASP A 93 -11.03 -2.77 4.65
C ASP A 93 -10.17 -4.00 5.01
N ILE A 94 -10.51 -4.64 6.13
CA ILE A 94 -9.82 -5.84 6.60
C ILE A 94 -9.94 -6.98 5.57
N GLY A 95 -11.08 -7.11 4.89
CA GLY A 95 -11.27 -8.17 3.89
C GLY A 95 -10.29 -8.03 2.71
N LEU A 96 -10.15 -6.82 2.18
CA LEU A 96 -9.17 -6.53 1.14
C LEU A 96 -7.73 -6.74 1.62
N LEU A 97 -7.40 -6.32 2.83
CA LEU A 97 -6.05 -6.50 3.39
C LEU A 97 -5.68 -7.98 3.56
N ARG A 98 -6.64 -8.81 3.99
CA ARG A 98 -6.45 -10.27 4.12
C ARG A 98 -6.20 -10.92 2.75
N GLN A 99 -6.94 -10.53 1.72
CA GLN A 99 -6.71 -11.02 0.35
C GLN A 99 -5.31 -10.64 -0.18
N LEU A 100 -4.82 -9.45 0.14
CA LEU A 100 -3.46 -9.04 -0.24
C LEU A 100 -2.39 -9.86 0.51
N HIS A 101 -2.64 -10.16 1.79
CA HIS A 101 -1.75 -10.97 2.62
C HIS A 101 -1.60 -12.40 2.12
N GLU A 102 -2.66 -13.02 1.60
CA GLU A 102 -2.62 -14.38 1.02
C GLU A 102 -1.59 -14.54 -0.13
N CYS A 103 -1.18 -13.44 -0.75
CA CYS A 103 -0.19 -13.45 -1.83
C CYS A 103 1.27 -13.53 -1.34
N ILE A 104 1.52 -13.43 -0.03
CA ILE A 104 2.86 -13.48 0.56
C ILE A 104 3.29 -14.92 0.79
N THR A 105 4.47 -15.25 0.28
CA THR A 105 5.05 -16.61 0.37
C THR A 105 6.19 -16.71 1.35
N ASP A 106 6.78 -15.57 1.74
CA ASP A 106 7.85 -15.51 2.73
C ASP A 106 7.24 -15.44 4.14
N GLU A 107 7.68 -16.32 5.04
CA GLU A 107 7.08 -16.49 6.36
C GLU A 107 7.32 -15.30 7.29
N ASP A 108 8.50 -14.65 7.19
CA ASP A 108 8.84 -13.50 8.01
C ASP A 108 8.07 -12.26 7.55
N GLU A 109 7.99 -12.03 6.23
CA GLU A 109 7.16 -10.97 5.64
C GLU A 109 5.67 -11.19 5.94
N ALA A 110 5.20 -12.44 5.89
CA ALA A 110 3.83 -12.78 6.22
C ALA A 110 3.53 -12.46 7.70
N LEU A 111 4.38 -12.90 8.63
CA LEU A 111 4.22 -12.61 10.04
C LEU A 111 4.18 -11.09 10.31
N PHE A 112 5.05 -10.33 9.66
CA PHE A 112 5.07 -8.88 9.79
C PHE A 112 3.77 -8.24 9.28
N GLN A 113 3.30 -8.61 8.09
CA GLN A 113 2.03 -8.10 7.56
C GLN A 113 0.84 -8.48 8.45
N GLU A 114 0.84 -9.68 9.02
CA GLU A 114 -0.19 -10.12 9.95
C GLU A 114 -0.29 -9.18 11.16
N ARG A 115 0.85 -8.78 11.75
CA ARG A 115 0.87 -7.80 12.85
C ARG A 115 0.29 -6.44 12.42
N ILE A 116 0.53 -6.01 11.19
CA ILE A 116 -0.03 -4.76 10.66
C ILE A 116 -1.55 -4.86 10.48
N ILE A 117 -2.04 -6.00 10.00
CA ILE A 117 -3.48 -6.21 9.84
C ILE A 117 -4.18 -6.24 11.21
N GLU A 118 -3.61 -6.95 12.19
CA GLU A 118 -4.14 -6.97 13.56
C GLU A 118 -4.18 -5.56 14.19
N PHE A 119 -3.13 -4.74 13.96
CA PHE A 119 -3.12 -3.34 14.38
C PHE A 119 -4.27 -2.54 13.76
N LEU A 120 -4.47 -2.66 12.45
CA LEU A 120 -5.54 -1.95 11.74
C LEU A 120 -6.94 -2.45 12.12
N GLU A 121 -7.09 -3.74 12.39
CA GLU A 121 -8.32 -4.36 12.87
C GLU A 121 -8.69 -3.83 14.26
N THR A 122 -7.73 -3.81 15.20
CA THR A 122 -7.90 -3.21 16.52
C THR A 122 -8.30 -1.74 16.42
N LEU A 123 -7.60 -0.98 15.56
CA LEU A 123 -7.90 0.43 15.33
C LEU A 123 -9.30 0.63 14.76
N LYS A 124 -9.74 -0.24 13.85
CA LYS A 124 -11.08 -0.21 13.29
C LYS A 124 -12.13 -0.45 14.37
N GLU A 125 -11.96 -1.47 15.20
CA GLU A 125 -12.90 -1.81 16.27
C GLU A 125 -13.02 -0.68 17.31
N GLU A 126 -11.90 -0.12 17.75
CA GLU A 126 -11.84 0.95 18.77
C GLU A 126 -12.65 2.19 18.34
N TYR A 127 -12.50 2.61 17.09
CA TYR A 127 -13.11 3.85 16.58
C TYR A 127 -14.44 3.62 15.85
N GLN A 128 -14.80 2.37 15.54
CA GLN A 128 -16.13 2.02 15.03
C GLN A 128 -17.17 1.95 16.16
N ALA A 129 -16.76 1.54 17.37
CA ALA A 129 -17.63 1.48 18.56
C ALA A 129 -18.01 2.86 19.13
N GLN A 130 -17.25 3.92 18.84
CA GLN A 130 -17.53 5.29 19.26
C GLN A 130 -18.69 5.96 18.48
N LYS A 131 -19.35 5.23 17.57
CA LYS A 131 -20.53 5.69 16.81
C LYS A 131 -21.88 5.26 17.41
N VAL A 132 -21.91 4.77 18.65
CA VAL A 132 -23.15 4.49 19.41
C VAL A 132 -23.48 5.65 20.34
#